data_AF-A0A9D7VSY8-F1
#
_entry.id   AF-A0A9D7VSY8-F1
#
_cell.length_a   1.000
_cell.length_b   1.000
_cell.length_c   1.000
_cell.angle_alpha   90.00
_cell.angle_beta   90.00
_cell.angle_gamma   90.00
#
_symmetry.space_group_name_H-M   'P 1'
#
loop_
_entity.id
_entity.type
_entity.pdbx_description
1 polymer ?
#
loop_
_entity_poly.entity_id
_entity_poly.type
_entity_poly.pdbx_seq_one_letter_code
_entity_poly.pdbx_strand_id
1 'polypeptide(L)'
;MVADRVALCLPAPQVAALTQDFSQAAAALASVDIAPCWAVMIAFEDPPLPGTLPDAGPQAGGPIAWMATEGTKPARDAGPARLVLHASPGGAAPIWNARPRTPPACCWTP
;
A
#
# COMPACT_ATOMS: atom_id res chain seq x y z
N MET A 1 -1.01 -36.38 4.41
CA MET A 1 -2.13 -35.72 5.10
C MET A 1 -3.03 -35.14 4.02
N VAL A 2 -4.33 -35.45 4.04
CA VAL A 2 -5.33 -34.89 3.11
C VAL A 2 -6.33 -34.12 3.96
N ALA A 3 -6.74 -32.94 3.50
CA ALA A 3 -7.78 -32.16 4.15
C ALA A 3 -9.13 -32.42 3.46
N ASP A 4 -10.22 -32.53 4.23
CA ASP A 4 -11.56 -32.72 3.68
C ASP A 4 -12.09 -31.47 2.97
N ARG A 5 -11.59 -30.28 3.35
CA ARG A 5 -11.98 -28.98 2.81
C ARG A 5 -10.79 -28.02 2.78
N VAL A 6 -10.84 -27.07 1.85
CA VAL A 6 -9.84 -26.00 1.68
C VAL A 6 -10.55 -24.66 1.59
N ALA A 7 -10.09 -23.67 2.34
CA ALA A 7 -10.53 -22.28 2.24
C ALA A 7 -9.40 -21.43 1.62
N LEU A 8 -9.73 -20.65 0.57
CA LEU A 8 -8.77 -19.80 -0.12
C LEU A 8 -9.00 -18.34 0.32
N CYS A 9 -8.08 -17.78 1.10
CA CYS A 9 -8.14 -16.42 1.62
C CYS A 9 -7.13 -15.50 0.93
N LEU A 10 -7.09 -15.55 -0.41
CA LEU A 10 -6.18 -14.77 -1.25
C LEU A 10 -6.97 -13.74 -2.09
N PRO A 11 -6.31 -12.67 -2.56
CA PRO A 11 -6.83 -11.83 -3.64
C PRO A 11 -7.39 -12.61 -4.82
N ALA A 12 -8.48 -12.11 -5.41
CA ALA A 12 -9.22 -12.81 -6.47
C ALA A 12 -8.36 -13.30 -7.65
N PRO A 13 -7.37 -12.53 -8.18
CA PRO A 13 -6.50 -13.03 -9.25
C PRO A 13 -5.66 -14.26 -8.84
N GLN A 14 -5.24 -14.34 -7.57
CA GLN A 14 -4.46 -15.47 -7.05
C GLN A 14 -5.34 -16.69 -6.80
N VAL A 15 -6.59 -16.49 -6.35
CA VAL A 15 -7.57 -17.59 -6.23
C VAL A 15 -7.90 -18.14 -7.61
N ALA A 16 -8.11 -17.28 -8.61
CA ALA A 16 -8.47 -17.69 -9.97
C ALA A 16 -7.40 -18.61 -10.59
N ALA A 17 -6.12 -18.36 -10.31
CA ALA A 17 -5.01 -19.19 -10.76
C ALA A 17 -5.01 -20.61 -10.12
N LEU A 18 -5.61 -20.77 -8.93
CA LEU A 18 -5.68 -22.05 -8.22
C LEU A 18 -6.98 -22.82 -8.50
N THR A 19 -8.00 -22.16 -9.05
CA THR A 19 -9.33 -22.76 -9.27
C THR A 19 -9.72 -22.80 -10.75
N GLN A 20 -8.73 -22.91 -11.65
CA GLN A 20 -8.96 -22.86 -13.11
C GLN A 20 -9.92 -23.96 -13.59
N ASP A 21 -9.92 -25.12 -12.93
CA ASP A 21 -10.79 -26.27 -13.25
C ASP A 21 -12.22 -26.13 -12.69
N PHE A 22 -12.51 -25.05 -11.95
CA PHE A 22 -13.81 -24.80 -11.31
C PHE A 22 -14.51 -23.61 -11.96
N SER A 23 -15.25 -23.85 -13.04
CA SER A 23 -15.84 -22.83 -13.91
C SER A 23 -16.72 -21.79 -13.18
N GLN A 24 -17.50 -22.23 -12.18
CA GLN A 24 -18.35 -21.31 -11.40
C GLN A 24 -17.51 -20.34 -10.55
N ALA A 25 -16.41 -20.81 -9.97
CA ALA A 25 -15.51 -19.98 -9.19
C ALA A 25 -14.76 -19.00 -10.13
N ALA A 26 -14.28 -19.49 -11.27
CA ALA A 26 -13.60 -18.64 -12.26
C ALA A 26 -14.49 -17.48 -12.75
N ALA A 27 -15.77 -17.76 -13.03
CA ALA A 27 -16.73 -16.73 -13.45
C ALA A 27 -16.98 -15.67 -12.37
N ALA A 28 -17.11 -16.09 -11.10
CA ALA A 28 -17.31 -15.18 -9.98
C ALA A 28 -16.09 -14.29 -9.70
N LEU A 29 -14.88 -14.82 -9.91
CA LEU A 29 -13.64 -14.10 -9.66
C LEU A 29 -13.27 -13.11 -10.78
N ALA A 30 -13.70 -13.39 -12.02
CA ALA A 30 -13.40 -12.55 -13.18
C ALA A 30 -14.03 -11.13 -13.12
N SER A 31 -15.07 -10.93 -12.32
CA SER A 31 -15.72 -9.63 -12.14
C SER A 31 -15.11 -8.78 -11.02
N VAL A 32 -14.15 -9.31 -10.27
CA VAL A 32 -13.52 -8.60 -9.15
C VAL A 32 -12.40 -7.71 -9.67
N ASP A 33 -12.62 -6.40 -9.60
CA ASP A 33 -11.59 -5.40 -9.88
C ASP A 33 -10.88 -4.99 -8.58
N ILE A 34 -9.55 -4.91 -8.63
CA ILE A 34 -8.69 -4.56 -7.49
C ILE A 34 -7.82 -3.38 -7.91
N ALA A 35 -8.08 -2.20 -7.33
CA ALA A 35 -7.27 -1.03 -7.55
C ALA A 35 -5.86 -1.22 -6.94
N PRO A 36 -4.77 -0.98 -7.70
CA PRO A 36 -3.42 -1.00 -7.14
C PRO A 36 -3.20 0.24 -6.24
N CYS A 37 -2.42 0.07 -5.17
CA CYS A 37 -2.00 1.16 -4.29
C CYS A 37 -0.50 1.07 -4.03
N TRP A 38 0.22 2.15 -4.28
CA TRP A 38 1.61 2.27 -3.89
C TRP A 38 1.73 2.81 -2.48
N ALA A 39 2.66 2.23 -1.73
CA ALA A 39 3.04 2.71 -0.42
C ALA A 39 4.56 2.94 -0.35
N VAL A 40 4.98 4.03 0.27
CA VAL A 40 6.38 4.36 0.52
C VAL A 40 6.55 4.64 2.01
N MET A 41 7.67 4.17 2.57
CA MET A 41 8.10 4.55 3.91
C MET A 41 9.32 5.45 3.82
N ILE A 42 9.30 6.55 4.58
CA ILE A 42 10.42 7.49 4.72
C ILE A 42 10.84 7.48 6.18
N ALA A 43 12.14 7.37 6.43
CA ALA A 43 12.73 7.54 7.75
C ALA A 43 13.54 8.84 7.76
N PHE A 44 13.37 9.64 8.81
CA PHE A 44 14.13 10.88 9.01
C PHE A 44 15.29 10.60 9.96
N GLU A 45 16.48 11.11 9.62
CA GLU A 45 17.65 11.05 10.52
C GLU A 45 17.42 11.93 11.75
N ASP A 46 16.96 13.17 11.52
CA ASP A 46 16.56 14.10 12.57
C ASP A 46 15.03 14.09 12.78
N PRO A 47 14.55 14.25 14.02
CA PRO A 47 13.12 14.34 14.28
C PRO A 47 12.54 15.62 13.65
N PRO A 48 11.40 15.52 12.95
CA PRO A 48 10.70 16.68 12.42
C PRO A 48 10.19 17.56 13.57
N LEU A 49 9.92 18.83 13.28
CA LEU A 49 9.42 19.76 14.29
C LEU A 49 8.11 19.23 14.91
N PRO A 50 7.93 19.33 16.24
CA PRO A 50 6.71 18.88 16.90
C PRO A 50 5.46 19.46 16.24
N GLY A 51 4.47 18.61 15.97
CA GLY A 51 3.21 19.01 15.34
C GLY A 51 3.25 19.19 13.82
N THR A 52 4.37 18.94 13.14
CA THR A 52 4.43 19.05 11.66
C THR A 52 3.97 17.81 10.92
N LEU A 53 4.01 16.64 11.56
CA LEU A 53 3.51 15.40 10.99
C LEU A 53 2.15 15.04 11.58
N PRO A 54 1.20 14.54 10.76
CA PRO A 54 -0.04 14.02 11.29
C PRO A 54 0.18 12.65 11.93
N ASP A 55 -0.67 12.30 12.91
CA ASP A 55 -0.69 10.94 13.44
C ASP A 55 -1.09 9.94 12.35
N ALA A 56 -2.23 10.18 11.71
CA ALA A 56 -2.70 9.51 10.52
C ALA A 56 -3.83 10.32 9.86
N GLY A 57 -3.91 10.34 8.53
CA GLY A 57 -5.04 10.98 7.87
C GLY A 57 -4.98 11.08 6.35
N PRO A 58 -6.14 11.33 5.72
CA PRO A 58 -6.23 11.58 4.29
C PRO A 58 -5.50 12.87 3.90
N GLN A 59 -5.01 12.91 2.68
CA GLN A 59 -4.36 14.08 2.08
C GLN A 59 -5.19 14.55 0.89
N ALA A 60 -5.32 15.86 0.70
CA ALA A 60 -6.18 16.44 -0.33
C ALA A 60 -5.35 16.98 -1.52
N GLY A 61 -5.85 16.75 -2.74
CA GLY A 61 -5.40 17.45 -3.94
C GLY A 61 -4.03 17.06 -4.50
N GLY A 62 -3.43 15.96 -4.01
CA GLY A 62 -2.06 15.57 -4.38
C GLY A 62 -1.89 14.09 -4.75
N PRO A 63 -0.64 13.69 -5.07
CA PRO A 63 -0.29 12.32 -5.42
C PRO A 63 -0.35 11.36 -4.22
N ILE A 64 -0.41 11.90 -3.00
CA ILE A 64 -0.62 11.15 -1.75
C ILE A 64 -2.09 11.27 -1.40
N ALA A 65 -2.76 10.15 -1.16
CA ALA A 65 -4.14 10.10 -0.67
C ALA A 65 -4.20 9.97 0.85
N TRP A 66 -3.17 9.40 1.47
CA TRP A 66 -3.15 9.15 2.91
C TRP A 66 -1.72 9.06 3.44
N MET A 67 -1.53 9.45 4.69
CA MET A 67 -0.25 9.41 5.39
C MET A 67 -0.45 9.03 6.86
N ALA A 68 0.53 8.35 7.46
CA ALA A 68 0.62 8.17 8.91
C ALA A 68 2.05 8.16 9.41
N THR A 69 2.21 8.59 10.67
CA THR A 69 3.45 8.49 11.42
C THR A 69 3.52 7.13 12.11
N GLU A 70 4.59 6.36 11.89
CA GLU A 70 4.69 5.00 12.43
C GLU A 70 4.81 4.97 13.96
N GLY A 71 5.51 5.95 14.54
CA GLY A 71 5.74 6.03 15.98
C GLY A 71 4.48 6.34 16.80
N THR A 72 3.39 6.77 16.16
CA THR A 72 2.10 7.03 16.84
C THR A 72 1.24 5.77 16.96
N LYS A 73 1.63 4.67 16.30
CA LYS A 73 0.92 3.40 16.37
C LYS A 73 1.19 2.70 17.71
N PRO A 74 0.17 2.11 18.36
CA PRO A 74 0.36 1.39 19.61
C PRO A 74 1.42 0.28 19.50
N ALA A 75 2.24 0.15 20.54
CA ALA A 75 3.32 -0.85 20.64
C ALA A 75 4.41 -0.76 19.55
N ARG A 76 4.55 0.37 18.85
CA ARG A 76 5.71 0.67 18.00
C ARG A 76 6.74 1.50 18.75
N ASP A 77 7.99 1.33 18.37
CA ASP A 77 9.08 2.17 18.85
C ASP A 77 8.90 3.59 18.31
N ALA A 78 9.13 4.56 19.19
CA ALA A 78 9.17 5.98 18.87
C ALA A 78 10.56 6.43 18.39
N GLY A 79 11.43 5.48 18.00
CA GLY A 79 12.70 5.71 17.28
C GLY A 79 12.56 6.67 16.08
N PRO A 80 13.60 6.85 15.25
CA PRO A 80 13.66 7.93 14.27
C PRO A 80 12.35 8.06 13.49
N ALA A 81 11.85 9.28 13.36
CA ALA A 81 10.52 9.52 12.83
C ALA A 81 10.37 8.84 11.47
N ARG A 82 9.23 8.18 11.28
CA ARG A 82 8.94 7.41 10.06
C ARG A 82 7.53 7.70 9.60
N LEU A 83 7.40 7.96 8.31
CA LEU A 83 6.12 8.16 7.66
C LEU A 83 5.85 7.02 6.69
N VAL A 84 4.61 6.55 6.65
CA VAL A 84 4.08 5.75 5.57
C VAL A 84 3.11 6.59 4.76
N LEU A 85 3.35 6.65 3.46
CA LEU A 85 2.57 7.40 2.49
C LEU A 85 1.88 6.43 1.54
N HIS A 86 0.58 6.61 1.31
CA HIS A 86 -0.19 5.86 0.31
C HIS A 86 -0.58 6.77 -0.84
N ALA A 87 -0.29 6.32 -2.06
CA ALA A 87 -0.56 7.08 -3.26
C ALA A 87 -2.06 7.15 -3.58
N SER A 88 -2.48 8.25 -4.19
CA SER A 88 -3.83 8.42 -4.74
C SER A 88 -4.07 7.46 -5.92
N PRO A 89 -5.29 6.91 -6.07
CA PRO A 89 -5.65 6.13 -7.26
C PRO A 89 -5.38 6.94 -8.54
N GLY A 90 -4.63 6.38 -9.49
CA GLY A 90 -4.24 7.05 -10.74
C GLY A 90 -2.92 7.86 -10.70
N GLY A 91 -2.39 8.18 -9.51
CA GLY A 91 -1.11 8.90 -9.36
C GLY A 91 0.15 8.02 -9.50
N ALA A 92 -0.02 6.70 -9.58
CA ALA A 92 1.08 5.73 -9.59
C ALA A 92 1.57 5.31 -10.99
N ALA A 93 0.99 5.84 -12.07
CA ALA A 93 1.30 5.40 -13.43
C ALA A 93 2.81 5.46 -13.82
N PRO A 94 3.62 6.44 -13.39
CA PRO A 94 5.04 6.47 -13.75
C PRO A 94 5.98 5.71 -12.78
N ILE A 95 5.55 5.35 -11.56
CA ILE A 95 6.43 4.68 -10.58
C ILE A 95 6.46 3.16 -10.73
N TRP A 96 5.54 2.59 -11.52
CA TRP A 96 5.36 1.14 -11.68
C TRP A 96 6.63 0.39 -12.15
N ASN A 97 7.52 1.06 -12.89
CA ASN A 97 8.80 0.49 -13.39
C ASN A 97 10.05 1.02 -12.68
N ALA A 98 9.92 1.93 -11.70
CA ALA A 98 11.06 2.47 -10.99
C ALA A 98 11.51 1.49 -9.89
N ARG A 99 12.74 0.97 -9.97
CA ARG A 99 13.32 0.20 -8.87
C ARG A 99 13.37 1.08 -7.61
N PRO A 100 13.14 0.56 -6.40
CA PRO A 100 13.07 1.33 -5.14
C PRO A 100 14.40 1.97 -4.68
N ARG A 101 15.44 2.00 -5.52
CA ARG A 101 16.77 2.52 -5.13
C ARG A 101 16.86 4.06 -5.19
N THR A 102 15.92 4.74 -5.84
CA THR A 102 15.95 6.19 -5.94
C THR A 102 14.51 6.74 -5.97
N PRO A 103 14.08 7.56 -5.00
CA PRO A 103 12.80 8.25 -5.12
C PRO A 103 12.89 9.20 -6.33
N PRO A 104 11.92 9.17 -7.27
CA PRO A 104 11.93 10.11 -8.39
C PRO A 104 11.76 11.54 -7.86
N ALA A 105 12.64 12.43 -8.32
CA ALA A 105 12.68 13.83 -7.91
C ALA A 105 11.34 14.58 -8.14
N CYS A 106 10.47 14.06 -9.00
CA CYS A 106 9.19 14.68 -9.35
C CYS A 106 8.16 14.68 -8.20
N CYS A 107 8.40 13.96 -7.10
CA CYS A 107 7.50 13.93 -5.95
C CYS A 107 7.75 15.05 -4.92
N TRP A 108 8.79 15.89 -5.11
CA TRP A 108 9.28 16.81 -4.07
C TRP A 108 9.46 18.27 -4.50
N THR A 109 8.81 18.71 -5.57
CA THR A 109 8.69 20.17 -5.81
C THR A 109 7.45 20.72 -5.10
N PRO A 110 7.59 21.84 -4.37
CA PRO A 110 6.50 22.47 -3.63
C PRO A 110 5.36 22.95 -4.53
#